data_AF-A0A429DNL3-F1
#
_entry.id   AF-A0A429DNL3-F1
#
_cell.length_a   1.000
_cell.length_b   1.000
_cell.length_c   1.000
_cell.angle_alpha   90.00
_cell.angle_beta   90.00
_cell.angle_gamma   90.00
#
_symmetry.space_group_name_H-M   'P 1'
#
loop_
_entity.id
_entity.type
_entity.pdbx_description
1 polymer ?
#
loop_
_entity_poly.entity_id
_entity_poly.type
_entity_poly.pdbx_seq_one_letter_code
_entity_poly.pdbx_strand_id
1 'polypeptide(L)'
;MDNNAEVIRSHRFATVPEQLLRDTSISFGAKGLYAFIATLPSSAPLTINYLAEQSPAGPHKTRTLYHELQETGWLSVERWRDEKGQWRQRWALLDTPRPEWKDEAKAS
;
A
#
# COMPACT_ATOMS: atom_id res chain seq x y z
N MET A 1 44.17 -13.38 5.47
CA MET A 1 43.09 -14.23 6.01
C MET A 1 41.83 -13.75 5.35
N ASP A 2 41.34 -14.51 4.37
CA ASP A 2 40.11 -14.16 3.67
C ASP A 2 38.92 -14.42 4.60
N ASN A 3 38.14 -13.39 4.87
CA ASN A 3 36.96 -13.50 5.70
C ASN A 3 35.85 -14.19 4.87
N ASN A 4 35.75 -15.50 5.02
CA ASN A 4 34.78 -16.35 4.30
C ASN A 4 33.45 -16.45 5.06
N ALA A 5 32.96 -15.32 5.60
CA ALA A 5 31.74 -15.27 6.39
C ALA A 5 30.54 -14.89 5.52
N GLU A 6 29.63 -15.84 5.31
CA GLU A 6 28.32 -15.59 4.70
C GLU A 6 27.30 -15.24 5.78
N VAL A 7 26.65 -14.07 5.66
CA VAL A 7 25.59 -13.66 6.59
C VAL A 7 24.25 -14.22 6.11
N ILE A 8 23.79 -15.30 6.74
CA ILE A 8 22.44 -15.84 6.55
C ILE A 8 21.46 -15.02 7.39
N ARG A 9 20.74 -14.08 6.78
CA ARG A 9 19.60 -13.41 7.42
C ARG A 9 18.35 -14.26 7.21
N SER A 10 17.92 -15.01 8.22
CA SER A 10 16.81 -15.97 8.07
C SER A 10 15.41 -15.33 7.99
N HIS A 11 15.23 -14.06 8.37
CA HIS A 11 13.90 -13.45 8.39
C HIS A 11 13.95 -11.97 8.01
N ARG A 12 13.43 -11.64 6.83
CA ARG A 12 13.05 -10.28 6.46
C ARG A 12 11.64 -10.04 7.02
N PHE A 13 11.53 -9.29 8.10
CA PHE A 13 10.23 -8.89 8.65
C PHE A 13 9.79 -7.56 8.04
N ALA A 14 8.49 -7.46 7.76
CA ALA A 14 7.83 -6.19 7.53
C ALA A 14 7.24 -5.71 8.86
N THR A 15 7.35 -4.42 9.16
CA THR A 15 6.64 -3.78 10.25
C THR A 15 5.45 -3.00 9.72
N VAL A 16 4.41 -2.86 10.54
CA VAL A 16 3.23 -2.05 10.24
C VAL A 16 2.89 -1.18 11.44
N PRO A 17 2.15 -0.07 11.27
CA PRO A 17 1.67 0.73 12.38
C PRO A 17 0.84 -0.12 13.36
N GLU A 18 1.08 0.02 14.66
CA GLU A 18 0.28 -0.67 15.69
C GLU A 18 -1.20 -0.27 15.60
N GLN A 19 -1.48 1.00 15.30
CA GLN A 19 -2.83 1.51 15.10
C GLN A 19 -3.56 0.77 13.98
N LEU A 20 -2.90 0.46 12.85
CA LEU A 20 -3.49 -0.33 11.77
C LEU A 20 -3.88 -1.73 12.26
N LEU A 21 -3.05 -2.37 13.07
CA LEU A 21 -3.37 -3.69 13.62
C LEU A 21 -4.59 -3.64 14.55
N ARG A 22 -4.71 -2.59 15.36
CA ARG A 22 -5.81 -2.39 16.32
C ARG A 22 -7.08 -1.81 15.71
N ASP A 23 -7.01 -1.21 14.54
CA ASP A 23 -8.16 -0.58 13.89
C ASP A 23 -9.21 -1.64 13.50
N THR A 24 -10.39 -1.55 14.09
CA THR A 24 -11.52 -2.47 13.84
C THR A 24 -12.37 -2.06 12.65
N SER A 25 -12.14 -0.87 12.07
CA SER A 25 -12.87 -0.37 10.89
C SER A 25 -12.35 -0.91 9.56
N ILE A 26 -11.19 -1.60 9.58
CA ILE A 26 -10.51 -2.14 8.41
C ILE A 26 -10.31 -3.66 8.54
N SER A 27 -10.56 -4.39 7.45
CA SER A 27 -10.44 -5.83 7.37
C SER A 27 -8.99 -6.31 7.48
N PHE A 28 -8.78 -7.51 8.00
CA PHE A 28 -7.46 -8.15 7.99
C PHE A 28 -6.90 -8.32 6.57
N GLY A 29 -7.75 -8.45 5.55
CA GLY A 29 -7.33 -8.50 4.15
C GLY A 29 -6.68 -7.19 3.72
N ALA A 30 -7.30 -6.05 4.04
CA ALA A 30 -6.77 -4.74 3.71
C ALA A 30 -5.50 -4.43 4.52
N LYS A 31 -5.44 -4.82 5.80
CA LYS A 31 -4.21 -4.77 6.62
C LYS A 31 -3.05 -5.56 5.98
N GLY A 32 -3.34 -6.75 5.46
CA GLY A 32 -2.35 -7.56 4.74
C GLY A 32 -1.86 -6.90 3.45
N LEU A 33 -2.77 -6.29 2.69
CA LEU A 33 -2.42 -5.53 1.49
C LEU A 33 -1.55 -4.31 1.82
N TYR A 34 -1.88 -3.55 2.88
CA TYR A 34 -1.05 -2.47 3.39
C TYR A 34 0.37 -2.97 3.70
N ALA A 35 0.47 -4.04 4.48
CA ALA A 35 1.75 -4.61 4.90
C ALA A 35 2.60 -4.99 3.70
N PHE A 36 2.00 -5.61 2.69
CA PHE A 36 2.68 -5.97 1.46
C PHE A 36 3.18 -4.74 0.68
N ILE A 37 2.32 -3.74 0.47
CA ILE A 37 2.70 -2.49 -0.23
C ILE A 37 3.88 -1.81 0.49
N ALA A 38 3.90 -1.81 1.82
CA ALA A 38 4.98 -1.21 2.62
C ALA A 38 6.34 -1.90 2.42
N THR A 39 6.37 -3.14 1.90
CA THR A 39 7.62 -3.85 1.58
C THR A 39 8.16 -3.54 0.18
N LEU A 40 7.34 -2.91 -0.67
CA LEU A 40 7.69 -2.69 -2.06
C LEU A 40 8.72 -1.56 -2.20
N PRO A 41 9.73 -1.70 -3.07
CA PRO A 41 10.61 -0.60 -3.41
C PRO A 41 9.83 0.50 -4.14
N SER A 42 10.30 1.75 -4.08
CA SER A 42 9.66 2.89 -4.77
C SER A 42 9.58 2.72 -6.29
N SER A 43 10.37 1.81 -6.88
CA SER A 43 10.35 1.48 -8.31
C SER A 43 9.32 0.42 -8.70
N ALA A 44 8.64 -0.21 -7.74
CA ALA A 44 7.66 -1.25 -8.02
C ALA A 44 6.46 -0.69 -8.79
N PRO A 45 5.89 -1.47 -9.73
CA PRO A 45 4.69 -1.06 -10.45
C PRO A 45 3.46 -1.12 -9.52
N LEU A 46 3.14 -0.01 -8.86
CA LEU A 46 1.97 0.10 -7.99
C LEU A 46 0.66 0.17 -8.81
N THR A 47 0.19 -1.00 -9.23
CA THR A 47 -1.09 -1.18 -9.93
C THR A 47 -1.90 -2.31 -9.31
N ILE A 48 -3.24 -2.28 -9.45
CA ILE A 48 -4.10 -3.35 -8.94
C ILE A 48 -3.76 -4.71 -9.54
N ASN A 49 -3.41 -4.75 -10.83
CA ASN A 49 -3.04 -6.00 -11.50
C ASN A 49 -1.76 -6.58 -10.91
N TYR A 50 -0.72 -5.75 -10.76
CA TYR A 50 0.52 -6.19 -10.13
C TYR A 50 0.27 -6.74 -8.72
N LEU A 51 -0.52 -6.02 -7.89
CA LEU A 51 -0.84 -6.46 -6.53
C LEU A 51 -1.65 -7.76 -6.51
N ALA A 52 -2.57 -7.93 -7.45
CA ALA A 52 -3.38 -9.14 -7.58
C ALA A 52 -2.55 -10.36 -8.02
N GLU A 53 -1.49 -10.16 -8.81
CA GLU A 53 -0.56 -11.23 -9.19
C GLU A 53 0.25 -11.78 -8.00
N GLN A 54 0.34 -11.04 -6.88
CA GLN A 54 1.09 -11.45 -5.69
C GLN A 54 0.28 -12.31 -4.71
N SER A 55 -0.99 -12.59 -5.02
CA SER A 55 -1.90 -13.27 -4.12
C SER A 55 -2.87 -14.18 -4.88
N PRO A 56 -3.38 -15.26 -4.24
CA PRO A 56 -4.56 -15.97 -4.76
C PRO A 56 -5.80 -15.07 -4.85
N ALA A 57 -5.79 -13.89 -4.23
CA ALA A 57 -6.83 -12.88 -4.40
C ALA A 57 -6.79 -12.31 -5.82
N GLY A 58 -7.79 -12.65 -6.62
CA GLY A 58 -7.94 -12.09 -7.97
C GLY A 58 -8.16 -10.57 -7.98
N PRO A 59 -8.08 -9.92 -9.16
CA PRO A 59 -8.08 -8.46 -9.30
C PRO A 59 -9.27 -7.76 -8.65
N HIS A 60 -10.44 -8.39 -8.66
CA HIS A 60 -11.65 -7.83 -8.04
C HIS A 60 -11.50 -7.69 -6.53
N LYS A 61 -11.04 -8.75 -5.84
CA LYS A 61 -10.84 -8.71 -4.39
C LYS A 61 -9.73 -7.72 -4.03
N THR A 62 -8.63 -7.70 -4.77
CA THR A 62 -7.54 -6.73 -4.58
C THR A 62 -8.03 -5.30 -4.72
N ARG A 63 -8.92 -5.02 -5.69
CA ARG A 63 -9.55 -3.71 -5.85
C ARG A 63 -10.43 -3.32 -4.67
N THR A 64 -11.21 -4.27 -4.14
CA THR A 64 -12.01 -4.04 -2.93
C THR A 64 -11.13 -3.68 -1.73
N LEU A 65 -10.07 -4.46 -1.48
CA LEU A 65 -9.14 -4.19 -0.37
C LEU A 65 -8.40 -2.85 -0.54
N TYR A 66 -8.04 -2.50 -1.78
CA TYR A 66 -7.47 -1.19 -2.10
C TYR A 66 -8.45 -0.05 -1.79
N HIS A 67 -9.72 -0.17 -2.19
CA HIS A 67 -10.72 0.85 -1.88
C HIS A 67 -11.00 0.97 -0.39
N GLU A 68 -11.03 -0.16 0.32
CA GLU A 68 -11.17 -0.20 1.78
C GLU A 68 -10.02 0.57 2.46
N LEU A 69 -8.77 0.38 2.03
CA LEU A 69 -7.62 1.16 2.52
C LEU A 69 -7.80 2.67 2.30
N GLN A 70 -8.39 3.07 1.18
CA GLN A 70 -8.67 4.49 0.92
C GLN A 70 -9.83 5.02 1.77
N GLU A 71 -10.89 4.23 1.94
CA GLU A 71 -12.08 4.59 2.72
C GLU A 71 -11.79 4.76 4.20
N THR A 72 -10.94 3.89 4.74
CA THR A 72 -10.51 3.91 6.14
C THR A 72 -9.36 4.87 6.40
N GLY A 73 -8.84 5.53 5.35
CA GLY A 73 -7.81 6.55 5.48
C GLY A 73 -6.38 6.02 5.67
N TRP A 74 -6.13 4.73 5.43
CA TRP A 74 -4.79 4.13 5.51
C TRP A 74 -3.98 4.26 4.22
N LEU A 75 -4.64 4.62 3.11
CA LEU A 75 -4.02 4.87 1.81
C LEU A 75 -4.58 6.16 1.19
N SER A 76 -3.72 7.15 0.99
CA SER A 76 -4.02 8.33 0.17
C SER A 76 -3.53 8.13 -1.27
N VAL A 77 -4.32 8.59 -2.24
CA VAL A 77 -3.99 8.51 -3.67
C VAL A 77 -4.20 9.86 -4.32
N GLU A 78 -3.10 10.49 -4.68
CA GLU A 78 -3.08 11.71 -5.48
C GLU A 78 -3.06 11.34 -6.96
N ARG A 79 -3.83 12.04 -7.79
CA ARG A 79 -3.86 11.85 -9.25
C ARG A 79 -3.65 13.17 -9.96
N TRP A 80 -2.80 13.17 -10.97
CA TRP A 80 -2.54 14.36 -11.79
C TRP A 80 -2.30 13.95 -13.24
N ARG A 81 -2.34 14.93 -14.15
CA ARG A 81 -1.86 14.76 -15.52
C ARG A 81 -0.45 15.29 -15.61
N ASP A 82 0.44 14.52 -16.24
CA ASP A 82 1.79 15.01 -16.55
C ASP A 82 1.77 16.02 -17.73
N GLU A 83 2.95 16.57 -18.05
CA GLU A 83 3.13 17.53 -19.14
C GLU A 83 2.68 17.00 -20.52
N LYS A 84 2.58 15.68 -20.67
CA LYS A 84 2.13 15.00 -21.89
C LYS A 84 0.63 14.65 -21.84
N GLY A 85 -0.08 15.10 -20.81
CA GLY A 85 -1.50 14.83 -20.59
C GLY A 85 -1.80 13.41 -20.08
N GLN A 86 -0.79 12.61 -19.72
CA GLN A 86 -0.99 11.25 -19.23
C GLN A 86 -1.36 11.26 -17.76
N TRP A 87 -2.30 10.41 -17.37
CA TRP A 87 -2.65 10.23 -15.96
C TRP A 87 -1.50 9.57 -15.19
N ARG A 88 -1.16 10.20 -14.07
CA ARG A 88 -0.23 9.70 -13.07
C ARG A 88 -0.95 9.61 -11.73
N GLN A 89 -0.39 8.79 -10.86
CA GLN A 89 -0.86 8.67 -9.49
C GLN A 89 0.30 8.44 -8.53
N ARG A 90 0.12 8.88 -7.29
CA ARG A 90 1.04 8.69 -6.18
C ARG A 90 0.25 8.12 -5.03
N TRP A 91 0.78 7.04 -4.45
CA TRP A 91 0.16 6.36 -3.32
C TRP A 91 0.98 6.68 -2.09
N ALA A 92 0.32 7.06 -1.00
CA ALA A 92 0.92 7.30 0.30
C ALA A 92 0.23 6.42 1.33
N LEU A 93 0.98 5.48 1.90
CA LEU A 93 0.54 4.76 3.09
C LEU A 93 0.70 5.69 4.30
N LEU A 94 -0.34 5.75 5.13
CA LEU A 94 -0.35 6.59 6.32
C LEU A 94 -0.11 5.73 7.56
N ASP A 95 0.61 6.27 8.54
CA ASP A 95 0.87 5.64 9.83
C ASP A 95 -0.27 5.88 10.85
N THR A 96 -1.13 6.86 10.56
CA THR A 96 -2.37 7.20 11.26
C THR A 96 -3.48 7.37 10.21
N PRO A 97 -4.69 6.82 10.42
CA PRO A 97 -5.75 6.89 9.41
C PRO A 97 -6.26 8.33 9.24
N ARG A 98 -6.49 8.74 8.00
CA ARG A 98 -7.10 10.04 7.63
C ARG A 98 -8.26 9.87 6.65
N PRO A 99 -9.44 9.43 7.11
CA PRO A 99 -10.60 9.22 6.25
C PRO A 99 -11.10 10.50 5.57
N GLU A 100 -10.88 11.67 6.17
CA GLU A 100 -11.32 12.99 5.71
C GLU A 100 -10.57 13.52 4.46
N TRP A 101 -9.43 12.93 4.08
CA TRP A 101 -8.63 13.38 2.92
C TRP A 101 -9.41 13.30 1.58
N LYS A 102 -10.49 12.50 1.52
CA LYS A 102 -11.32 12.39 0.32
C LYS A 102 -12.09 13.66 -0.03
N ASP A 103 -12.39 14.51 0.95
CA ASP A 103 -13.26 15.67 0.76
C ASP A 103 -12.50 16.89 0.23
N GLU A 104 -11.22 17.03 0.57
CA GLU A 104 -10.39 18.15 0.09
C GLU A 104 -10.01 18.02 -1.39
N ALA A 105 -9.76 16.79 -1.87
CA ALA A 105 -9.39 16.54 -3.27
C ALA A 105 -10.53 16.69 -4.28
N LYS A 106 -11.79 16.82 -3.81
CA LYS A 106 -12.96 17.13 -4.66
C LYS A 106 -13.34 18.60 -4.65
N ALA A 107 -12.78 19.41 -3.74
CA ALA A 107 -13.12 20.80 -3.54
C ALA A 107 -12.16 21.78 -4.26
N SER A 108 -11.21 21.27 -5.05
CA SER A 108 -10.22 22.08 -5.78
C SER A 108 -10.19 21.81 -7.27
#